data_AF-A0A914USK9-F1
#
_entry.id   AF-A0A914USK9-F1
#
_cell.length_a   1.000
_cell.length_b   1.000
_cell.length_c   1.000
_cell.angle_alpha   90.00
_cell.angle_beta   90.00
_cell.angle_gamma   90.00
#
_symmetry.space_group_name_H-M   'P 1'
#
loop_
_entity.id
_entity.type
_entity.pdbx_description
1 polymer ?
#
loop_
_entity_poly.entity_id
_entity_poly.type
_entity_poly.pdbx_seq_one_letter_code
_entity_poly.pdbx_strand_id
1 'polypeptide(L)'
;MISFPASSVAALIDPSSGVEPLKFSLTKASKVHALIPNKQILSAEAVSQFGSLESHQFTFDQVGLANHLKKEHEAKPSAPFYNFEVLRYEVRNVAAPLMLESYWKCEMAHTDLRVDYRLNQDCPIEGALLNLTFATKINGKVSKTIAKPDADWSDATESLTWRLTELSKHGDASGSLKARLTVSSGPSTPAPTAVQFQAADATLSGTTVQFDNPDKYRLSLLRRKVLSGKYICDAEVR
;
A
#
# COMPACT_ATOMS: atom_id res chain seq x y z
N MET A 1 -7.45 7.92 -5.73
CA MET A 1 -6.91 8.98 -6.62
C MET A 1 -7.61 8.85 -7.96
N ILE A 2 -7.88 9.96 -8.63
CA ILE A 2 -8.38 10.00 -10.02
C ILE A 2 -7.42 10.82 -10.86
N SER A 3 -7.33 10.52 -12.15
CA SER A 3 -6.46 11.22 -13.10
C SER A 3 -7.30 11.72 -14.26
N PHE A 4 -7.20 13.01 -14.57
CA PHE A 4 -7.85 13.60 -15.75
C PHE A 4 -6.80 13.85 -16.85
N PRO A 5 -7.06 13.43 -18.09
CA PRO A 5 -6.16 13.72 -19.21
C PRO A 5 -6.16 15.21 -19.52
N ALA A 6 -5.02 15.75 -19.93
CA ALA A 6 -4.88 17.17 -20.26
C ALA A 6 -5.90 17.66 -21.30
N SER A 7 -6.27 16.78 -22.25
CA SER A 7 -7.29 17.07 -23.28
C SER A 7 -8.69 17.34 -22.72
N SER A 8 -8.99 16.89 -21.50
CA SER A 8 -10.31 17.12 -20.87
C SER A 8 -10.40 18.42 -20.08
N VAL A 9 -9.26 19.05 -19.77
CA VAL A 9 -9.20 20.22 -18.87
C VAL A 9 -10.02 21.38 -19.40
N ALA A 10 -9.86 21.74 -20.68
CA ALA A 10 -10.55 22.88 -21.28
C ALA A 10 -12.08 22.80 -21.14
N ALA A 11 -12.66 21.61 -21.35
CA ALA A 11 -14.09 21.39 -21.18
C ALA A 11 -14.52 21.43 -19.70
N LEU A 12 -13.70 20.90 -18.79
CA LEU A 12 -14.02 20.84 -17.36
C LEU A 12 -13.87 22.17 -16.62
N ILE A 13 -13.05 23.09 -17.13
CA ILE A 13 -12.87 24.43 -16.53
C ILE A 13 -13.85 25.46 -17.08
N ASP A 14 -14.47 25.21 -18.23
CA ASP A 14 -15.39 26.13 -18.89
C ASP A 14 -16.81 25.98 -18.29
N PRO A 15 -17.33 27.00 -17.59
CA PRO A 15 -18.68 26.96 -17.02
C PRO A 15 -19.79 26.87 -18.07
N SER A 16 -19.50 27.21 -19.33
CA SER A 16 -20.45 27.16 -20.44
C SER A 16 -20.42 25.85 -21.22
N SER A 17 -19.52 24.93 -20.88
CA SER A 17 -19.33 23.64 -21.58
C SER A 17 -20.56 22.72 -21.53
N GLY A 18 -21.49 22.96 -20.60
CA GLY A 18 -22.67 22.11 -20.39
C GLY A 18 -22.34 20.70 -19.88
N VAL A 19 -21.09 20.47 -19.46
CA VAL A 19 -20.66 19.19 -18.92
C VAL A 19 -21.41 18.94 -17.61
N GLU A 20 -22.01 17.75 -17.49
CA GLU A 20 -22.70 17.34 -16.25
C GLU A 20 -21.70 16.97 -15.16
N PRO A 21 -22.04 17.07 -13.85
CA PRO A 21 -21.14 16.65 -12.79
C PRO A 21 -20.74 15.17 -12.89
N LEU A 22 -19.46 14.86 -12.67
CA LEU A 22 -18.98 13.48 -12.54
C LEU A 22 -19.57 12.84 -11.28
N LYS A 23 -20.22 11.68 -11.45
CA LYS A 23 -20.83 10.91 -10.36
C LYS A 23 -20.22 9.51 -10.32
N PHE A 24 -19.84 9.06 -9.13
CA PHE A 24 -19.27 7.73 -8.96
C PHE A 24 -19.68 7.10 -7.64
N SER A 25 -19.73 5.77 -7.64
CA SER A 25 -19.98 4.97 -6.45
C SER A 25 -18.76 4.13 -6.08
N LEU A 26 -18.42 4.11 -4.79
CA LEU A 26 -17.52 3.12 -4.19
C LEU A 26 -18.37 1.92 -3.78
N THR A 27 -18.25 0.81 -4.51
CA THR A 27 -19.02 -0.43 -4.25
C THR A 27 -18.17 -1.51 -3.61
N LYS A 28 -18.81 -2.56 -3.07
CA LYS A 28 -18.17 -3.60 -2.25
C LYS A 28 -17.46 -3.00 -1.04
N ALA A 29 -18.14 -2.06 -0.39
CA ALA A 29 -17.58 -1.22 0.66
C ALA A 29 -17.79 -1.73 2.08
N SER A 30 -18.28 -2.96 2.28
CA SER A 30 -18.58 -3.49 3.62
C SER A 30 -17.39 -3.55 4.59
N LYS A 31 -16.15 -3.56 4.08
CA LYS A 31 -14.93 -3.51 4.90
C LYS A 31 -14.41 -2.08 5.15
N VAL A 32 -15.04 -1.07 4.57
CA VAL A 32 -14.70 0.34 4.78
C VAL A 32 -15.24 0.77 6.14
N HIS A 33 -14.34 1.12 7.06
CA HIS A 33 -14.70 1.53 8.41
C HIS A 33 -14.94 3.04 8.52
N ALA A 34 -14.04 3.83 7.92
CA ALA A 34 -14.11 5.27 7.93
C ALA A 34 -13.78 5.79 6.53
N LEU A 35 -14.43 6.87 6.13
CA LEU A 35 -14.22 7.51 4.83
C LEU A 35 -14.07 9.01 5.01
N ILE A 36 -13.04 9.58 4.40
CA ILE A 36 -12.72 11.00 4.42
C ILE A 36 -12.75 11.49 2.97
N PRO A 37 -13.87 12.10 2.52
CA PRO A 37 -13.99 12.65 1.18
C PRO A 37 -13.23 13.98 1.06
N ASN A 38 -12.66 14.25 -0.11
CA ASN A 38 -12.03 15.54 -0.38
C ASN A 38 -13.10 16.62 -0.63
N LYS A 39 -13.38 17.42 0.40
CA LYS A 39 -14.39 18.50 0.38
C LYS A 39 -14.07 19.66 -0.56
N GLN A 40 -12.86 19.74 -1.13
CA GLN A 40 -12.52 20.78 -2.11
C GLN A 40 -13.04 20.47 -3.51
N ILE A 41 -13.35 19.20 -3.80
CA ILE A 41 -13.73 18.74 -5.14
C ILE A 41 -14.98 17.84 -5.13
N LEU A 42 -15.46 17.45 -3.96
CA LEU A 42 -16.70 16.69 -3.78
C LEU A 42 -17.76 17.57 -3.10
N SER A 43 -18.99 17.49 -3.60
CA SER A 43 -20.15 18.17 -3.03
C SER A 43 -20.47 17.69 -1.60
N ALA A 44 -20.97 18.58 -0.75
CA ALA A 44 -21.32 18.26 0.64
C ALA A 44 -22.50 17.27 0.76
N GLU A 45 -23.41 17.30 -0.22
CA GLU A 45 -24.61 16.45 -0.30
C GLU A 45 -24.28 14.98 -0.54
N ALA A 46 -23.13 14.69 -1.16
CA ALA A 46 -22.62 13.35 -1.43
C ALA A 46 -22.35 12.50 -0.18
N VAL A 47 -22.29 13.11 1.01
CA VAL A 47 -21.91 12.42 2.26
C VAL A 47 -23.15 11.91 3.02
N SER A 48 -24.37 12.13 2.52
CA SER A 48 -25.61 11.92 3.27
C SER A 48 -26.34 10.59 3.04
N GLN A 49 -25.80 9.67 2.23
CA GLN A 49 -26.39 8.34 2.02
C GLN A 49 -25.44 7.20 2.41
N PHE A 50 -25.12 7.10 3.70
CA PHE A 50 -24.63 5.84 4.31
C PHE A 50 -25.79 4.82 4.47
N GLY A 51 -26.75 4.79 3.54
CA GLY A 51 -27.95 3.94 3.61
C GLY A 51 -27.70 2.48 3.20
N SER A 52 -26.54 2.19 2.61
CA SER A 52 -26.08 0.85 2.26
C SER A 52 -24.64 0.67 2.76
N LEU A 53 -24.38 -0.38 3.53
CA LEU A 53 -23.03 -0.79 3.94
C LEU A 53 -22.13 -1.18 2.75
N GLU A 54 -22.72 -1.40 1.56
CA GLU A 54 -22.04 -1.96 0.39
C GLU A 54 -21.70 -0.92 -0.68
N SER A 55 -22.31 0.28 -0.64
CA SER A 55 -22.10 1.30 -1.67
C SER A 55 -22.20 2.73 -1.14
N HIS A 56 -21.24 3.57 -1.51
CA HIS A 56 -21.23 5.01 -1.20
C HIS A 56 -21.13 5.83 -2.48
N GLN A 57 -22.12 6.69 -2.73
CA GLN A 57 -22.19 7.53 -3.92
C GLN A 57 -21.55 8.90 -3.68
N PHE A 58 -20.87 9.42 -4.69
CA PHE A 58 -20.21 10.71 -4.66
C PHE A 58 -20.46 11.52 -5.93
N THR A 59 -20.63 12.83 -5.76
CA THR A 59 -20.76 13.79 -6.86
C THR A 59 -19.67 14.84 -6.74
N PHE A 60 -18.92 15.06 -7.83
CA PHE A 60 -17.92 16.13 -7.89
C PHE A 60 -18.56 17.50 -7.86
N ASP A 61 -17.98 18.42 -7.07
CA ASP A 61 -18.25 19.85 -7.19
C ASP A 61 -17.52 20.38 -8.43
N GLN A 62 -18.30 20.84 -9.42
CA GLN A 62 -17.75 21.30 -10.69
C GLN A 62 -16.88 22.54 -10.52
N VAL A 63 -17.25 23.45 -9.61
CA VAL A 63 -16.50 24.69 -9.38
C VAL A 63 -15.19 24.38 -8.68
N GLY A 64 -15.23 23.57 -7.62
CA GLY A 64 -14.05 23.07 -6.93
C GLY A 64 -13.10 22.30 -7.84
N LEU A 65 -13.63 21.40 -8.68
CA LEU A 65 -12.86 20.64 -9.67
C LEU A 65 -12.21 21.57 -10.72
N ALA A 66 -12.96 22.49 -11.30
CA ALA A 66 -12.46 23.44 -12.30
C ALA A 66 -11.31 24.30 -11.74
N ASN A 67 -11.49 24.87 -10.54
CA ASN A 67 -10.47 25.67 -9.88
C ASN A 67 -9.19 24.88 -9.62
N HIS A 68 -9.33 23.61 -9.20
CA HIS A 68 -8.19 22.75 -8.93
C HIS A 68 -7.46 22.36 -10.24
N LEU A 69 -8.19 21.95 -11.27
CA LEU A 69 -7.62 21.63 -12.59
C LEU A 69 -6.89 22.82 -13.20
N LYS A 70 -7.47 24.02 -13.11
CA LYS A 70 -6.84 25.26 -13.57
C LYS A 70 -5.51 25.49 -12.88
N LYS A 71 -5.47 25.38 -11.54
CA LYS A 71 -4.24 25.55 -10.75
C LYS A 71 -3.15 24.54 -11.14
N GLU A 72 -3.49 23.26 -11.26
CA GLU A 72 -2.51 22.23 -11.64
C GLU A 72 -2.02 22.40 -13.09
N HIS A 73 -2.91 22.79 -14.01
CA HIS A 73 -2.56 23.07 -15.39
C HIS A 73 -1.63 24.27 -15.50
N GLU A 74 -1.90 25.36 -14.79
CA GLU A 74 -1.02 26.54 -14.74
C GLU A 74 0.36 26.19 -14.16
N ALA A 75 0.41 25.35 -13.12
CA ALA A 75 1.67 24.92 -12.50
C ALA A 75 2.48 23.96 -13.39
N LYS A 76 1.81 23.09 -14.17
CA LYS A 76 2.44 22.08 -15.02
C LYS A 76 1.73 21.95 -16.38
N PRO A 77 1.85 22.94 -17.28
CA PRO A 77 1.04 22.99 -18.51
C PRO A 77 1.25 21.81 -19.45
N SER A 78 2.46 21.25 -19.46
CA SER A 78 2.85 20.12 -20.33
C SER A 78 2.56 18.74 -19.72
N ALA A 79 1.94 18.67 -18.53
CA ALA A 79 1.63 17.38 -17.91
C ALA A 79 0.53 16.65 -18.70
N PRO A 80 0.71 15.36 -19.03
CA PRO A 80 -0.29 14.60 -19.80
C PRO A 80 -1.54 14.26 -18.96
N PHE A 81 -1.40 14.21 -17.63
CA PHE A 81 -2.46 13.90 -16.69
C PHE A 81 -2.33 14.75 -15.43
N TYR A 82 -3.48 15.11 -14.85
CA TYR A 82 -3.57 15.79 -13.56
C TYR A 82 -4.23 14.87 -12.54
N ASN A 83 -3.54 14.63 -11.41
CA ASN A 83 -3.90 13.62 -10.42
C ASN A 83 -4.49 14.27 -9.17
N PHE A 84 -5.59 13.71 -8.68
CA PHE A 84 -6.29 14.23 -7.51
C PHE A 84 -6.56 13.15 -6.48
N GLU A 85 -6.29 13.49 -5.22
CA GLU A 85 -6.83 12.71 -4.12
C GLU A 85 -8.32 13.02 -3.96
N VAL A 86 -9.16 12.00 -4.14
CA VAL A 86 -10.63 12.14 -4.08
C VAL A 86 -11.18 11.73 -2.72
N LEU A 87 -10.62 10.67 -2.16
CA LEU A 87 -11.06 10.11 -0.90
C LEU A 87 -9.90 9.36 -0.23
N ARG A 88 -9.92 9.33 1.09
CA ARG A 88 -9.19 8.37 1.92
C ARG A 88 -10.19 7.48 2.63
N TYR A 89 -9.83 6.24 2.88
CA TYR A 89 -10.65 5.35 3.67
C TYR A 89 -9.80 4.41 4.51
N GLU A 90 -10.35 4.01 5.64
CA GLU A 90 -9.76 3.01 6.53
C GLU A 90 -10.46 1.67 6.36
N VAL A 91 -9.68 0.61 6.39
CA VAL A 91 -10.17 -0.77 6.28
C VAL A 91 -9.93 -1.44 7.63
N ARG A 92 -10.93 -2.17 8.14
CA ARG A 92 -10.79 -2.97 9.38
C ARG A 92 -11.09 -4.44 9.10
N ASN A 93 -10.68 -5.29 10.05
CA ASN A 93 -10.98 -6.73 10.05
C ASN A 93 -10.54 -7.44 8.76
N VAL A 94 -9.36 -7.06 8.24
CA VAL A 94 -8.72 -7.73 7.10
C VAL A 94 -7.55 -8.55 7.58
N ALA A 95 -7.51 -9.80 7.17
CA ALA A 95 -6.37 -10.67 7.41
C ALA A 95 -5.12 -10.09 6.72
N ALA A 96 -4.00 -10.07 7.44
CA ALA A 96 -2.75 -9.55 6.91
C ALA A 96 -2.19 -10.49 5.83
N PRO A 97 -1.57 -10.00 4.75
CA PRO A 97 -1.18 -10.83 3.61
C PRO A 97 -0.01 -11.79 3.87
N LEU A 98 0.84 -11.50 4.86
CA LEU A 98 2.08 -12.25 5.11
C LEU A 98 2.24 -12.57 6.60
N MET A 99 2.13 -13.82 7.00
CA MET A 99 2.42 -14.25 8.37
C MET A 99 3.93 -14.32 8.56
N LEU A 100 4.40 -13.91 9.75
CA LEU A 100 5.82 -13.83 10.10
C LEU A 100 6.05 -14.36 11.51
N GLU A 101 7.18 -15.03 11.71
CA GLU A 101 7.70 -15.42 13.01
C GLU A 101 9.21 -15.15 13.02
N SER A 102 9.72 -14.40 14.00
CA SER A 102 11.12 -14.01 14.10
C SER A 102 11.73 -14.56 15.38
N TYR A 103 12.81 -15.33 15.25
CA TYR A 103 13.46 -16.05 16.33
C TYR A 103 14.90 -15.58 16.48
N TRP A 104 15.27 -15.30 17.73
CA TRP A 104 16.60 -14.79 18.08
C TRP A 104 17.26 -15.65 19.13
N LYS A 105 18.54 -15.91 18.92
CA LYS A 105 19.44 -16.43 19.94
C LYS A 105 20.68 -15.55 20.02
N CYS A 106 20.84 -14.87 21.15
CA CYS A 106 21.89 -13.88 21.36
C CYS A 106 22.99 -14.44 22.27
N GLU A 107 24.18 -14.64 21.73
CA GLU A 107 25.36 -15.08 22.46
C GLU A 107 26.39 -13.94 22.53
N MET A 108 27.39 -14.06 23.41
CA MET A 108 28.44 -13.04 23.55
C MET A 108 29.24 -12.80 22.26
N ALA A 109 29.44 -13.86 21.46
CA ALA A 109 30.29 -13.84 20.27
C ALA A 109 29.51 -13.92 18.95
N HIS A 110 28.22 -14.28 18.98
CA HIS A 110 27.40 -14.33 17.78
C HIS A 110 25.91 -14.15 18.09
N THR A 111 25.15 -13.79 17.06
CA THR A 111 23.69 -13.73 17.09
C THR A 111 23.14 -14.57 15.96
N ASP A 112 22.27 -15.52 16.29
CA ASP A 112 21.51 -16.31 15.32
C ASP A 112 20.12 -15.71 15.15
N LEU A 113 19.75 -15.42 13.91
CA LEU A 113 18.44 -14.91 13.49
C LEU A 113 17.77 -15.91 12.57
N ARG A 114 16.50 -16.23 12.81
CA ARG A 114 15.63 -16.96 11.88
C ARG A 114 14.31 -16.22 11.71
N VAL A 115 13.92 -15.94 10.47
CA VAL A 115 12.61 -15.37 10.14
C VAL A 115 11.87 -16.37 9.26
N ASP A 116 10.79 -16.94 9.78
CA ASP A 116 9.87 -17.77 9.02
C ASP A 116 8.73 -16.90 8.49
N TYR A 117 8.34 -17.15 7.24
CA TYR A 117 7.29 -16.39 6.58
C TYR A 117 6.37 -17.30 5.77
N ARG A 118 5.09 -16.94 5.67
CA ARG A 118 4.12 -17.62 4.80
C ARG A 118 3.00 -16.68 4.36
N LEU A 119 2.51 -16.86 3.13
CA LEU A 119 1.29 -16.20 2.69
C LEU A 119 0.13 -16.59 3.60
N ASN A 120 -0.67 -15.59 3.98
CA ASN A 120 -1.89 -15.84 4.72
C ASN A 120 -3.03 -16.20 3.76
N GLN A 121 -3.55 -17.42 3.86
CA GLN A 121 -4.63 -17.89 3.00
C GLN A 121 -5.97 -17.19 3.27
N ASP A 122 -6.14 -16.62 4.46
CA ASP A 122 -7.34 -15.85 4.83
C ASP A 122 -7.32 -14.42 4.28
N CYS A 123 -6.19 -13.98 3.72
CA CYS A 123 -6.07 -12.66 3.12
C CYS A 123 -6.85 -12.59 1.79
N PRO A 124 -7.61 -11.51 1.54
CA PRO A 124 -8.36 -11.33 0.28
C PRO A 124 -7.47 -11.07 -0.95
N ILE A 125 -6.16 -10.89 -0.78
CA ILE A 125 -5.23 -10.72 -1.90
C ILE A 125 -4.94 -12.09 -2.51
N GLU A 126 -5.37 -12.29 -3.76
CA GLU A 126 -5.12 -13.53 -4.51
C GLU A 126 -3.81 -13.49 -5.32
N GLY A 127 -3.42 -12.29 -5.78
CA GLY A 127 -2.19 -12.08 -6.54
C GLY A 127 -0.93 -12.22 -5.68
N ALA A 128 0.22 -12.26 -6.36
CA ALA A 128 1.50 -12.38 -5.69
C ALA A 128 1.90 -11.13 -4.90
N LEU A 129 2.64 -11.33 -3.80
CA LEU A 129 3.41 -10.27 -3.18
C LEU A 129 4.74 -10.15 -3.92
N LEU A 130 5.12 -8.92 -4.25
CA LEU A 130 6.28 -8.61 -5.07
C LEU A 130 7.26 -7.73 -4.32
N ASN A 131 8.53 -7.82 -4.69
CA ASN A 131 9.63 -7.01 -4.18
C ASN A 131 9.69 -7.02 -2.64
N LEU A 132 9.60 -8.21 -2.05
CA LEU A 132 9.65 -8.37 -0.62
C LEU A 132 11.04 -8.02 -0.10
N THR A 133 11.12 -7.19 0.92
CA THR A 133 12.37 -6.83 1.60
C THR A 133 12.21 -7.05 3.09
N PHE A 134 13.01 -7.94 3.69
CA PHE A 134 13.03 -8.22 5.11
C PHE A 134 14.27 -7.58 5.71
N ALA A 135 14.12 -6.66 6.65
CA ALA A 135 15.21 -5.92 7.25
C ALA A 135 15.16 -6.02 8.78
N THR A 136 16.29 -6.37 9.39
CA THR A 136 16.42 -6.50 10.85
C THR A 136 17.70 -5.82 11.32
N LYS A 137 17.58 -4.93 12.31
CA LYS A 137 18.74 -4.26 12.92
C LYS A 137 19.44 -5.19 13.90
N ILE A 138 20.77 -5.25 13.86
CA ILE A 138 21.56 -6.12 14.74
C ILE A 138 22.74 -5.31 15.29
N ASN A 139 22.69 -5.00 16.58
CA ASN A 139 23.79 -4.31 17.27
C ASN A 139 24.91 -5.28 17.67
N GLY A 140 25.98 -4.76 18.26
CA GLY A 140 27.09 -5.56 18.79
C GLY A 140 28.34 -5.60 17.90
N LYS A 141 28.49 -4.66 16.97
CA LYS A 141 29.64 -4.54 16.06
C LYS A 141 29.90 -5.85 15.30
N VAL A 142 29.00 -6.10 14.34
CA VAL A 142 29.06 -7.27 13.46
C VAL A 142 30.34 -7.21 12.62
N SER A 143 31.08 -8.32 12.58
CA SER A 143 32.31 -8.45 11.78
C SER A 143 32.19 -9.47 10.65
N LYS A 144 31.23 -10.39 10.75
CA LYS A 144 30.98 -11.43 9.75
C LYS A 144 29.53 -11.85 9.76
N THR A 145 28.97 -12.07 8.59
CA THR A 145 27.60 -12.54 8.39
C THR A 145 27.62 -13.80 7.54
N ILE A 146 26.94 -14.85 7.99
CA ILE A 146 26.69 -16.07 7.23
C ILE A 146 25.17 -16.23 7.16
N ALA A 147 24.59 -16.15 5.96
CA ALA A 147 23.15 -16.20 5.77
C ALA A 147 22.74 -17.29 4.78
N LYS A 148 21.50 -17.78 4.91
CA LYS A 148 20.83 -18.64 3.95
C LYS A 148 19.34 -18.26 3.89
N PRO A 149 18.81 -17.84 2.73
CA PRO A 149 19.53 -17.47 1.51
C PRO A 149 20.49 -16.28 1.76
N ASP A 150 21.30 -15.94 0.74
CA ASP A 150 22.22 -14.81 0.83
C ASP A 150 21.49 -13.52 1.22
N ALA A 151 22.18 -12.72 2.04
CA ALA A 151 21.66 -11.50 2.64
C ALA A 151 22.68 -10.38 2.53
N ASP A 152 22.19 -9.15 2.46
CA ASP A 152 23.04 -7.96 2.50
C ASP A 152 23.15 -7.45 3.92
N TRP A 153 24.38 -7.30 4.40
CA TRP A 153 24.69 -6.57 5.62
C TRP A 153 25.06 -5.12 5.29
N SER A 154 24.58 -4.17 6.08
CA SER A 154 24.91 -2.75 5.95
C SER A 154 25.45 -2.21 7.27
N ASP A 155 26.74 -1.88 7.32
CA ASP A 155 27.36 -1.25 8.50
C ASP A 155 26.77 0.14 8.79
N ALA A 156 26.42 0.90 7.74
CA ALA A 156 25.86 2.25 7.89
C ALA A 156 24.52 2.28 8.61
N THR A 157 23.73 1.19 8.50
CA THR A 157 22.40 1.08 9.12
C THR A 157 22.31 0.01 10.21
N GLU A 158 23.42 -0.70 10.44
CA GLU A 158 23.52 -1.90 11.28
C GLU A 158 22.39 -2.91 10.98
N SER A 159 22.11 -3.14 9.71
CA SER A 159 20.93 -3.89 9.27
C SER A 159 21.29 -5.05 8.34
N LEU A 160 20.69 -6.20 8.63
CA LEU A 160 20.67 -7.37 7.75
C LEU A 160 19.42 -7.36 6.88
N THR A 161 19.58 -7.58 5.57
CA THR A 161 18.49 -7.47 4.60
C THR A 161 18.42 -8.67 3.66
N TRP A 162 17.24 -9.28 3.54
CA TRP A 162 16.92 -10.23 2.48
C TRP A 162 15.94 -9.63 1.49
N ARG A 163 16.05 -10.02 0.22
CA ARG A 163 15.11 -9.63 -0.84
C ARG A 163 14.59 -10.84 -1.57
N LEU A 164 13.28 -10.88 -1.77
CA LEU A 164 12.60 -11.88 -2.59
C LEU A 164 11.83 -11.13 -3.69
N THR A 165 11.95 -11.60 -4.93
CA THR A 165 11.24 -10.97 -6.05
C THR A 165 9.73 -11.17 -5.93
N GLU A 166 9.31 -12.37 -5.51
CA GLU A 166 7.91 -12.77 -5.53
C GLU A 166 7.60 -13.81 -4.43
N LEU A 167 6.38 -13.77 -3.92
CA LEU A 167 5.75 -14.82 -3.12
C LEU A 167 4.31 -15.03 -3.61
N SER A 168 3.95 -16.24 -4.05
CA SER A 168 2.66 -16.50 -4.69
C SER A 168 2.05 -17.84 -4.27
N LYS A 169 0.72 -17.98 -4.42
CA LYS A 169 0.00 -19.21 -4.06
C LYS A 169 0.35 -20.41 -4.95
N HIS A 170 0.84 -20.16 -6.17
CA HIS A 170 1.16 -21.17 -7.17
C HIS A 170 2.67 -21.47 -7.26
N GLY A 171 3.49 -20.80 -6.45
CA GLY A 171 4.93 -21.01 -6.35
C GLY A 171 5.36 -21.15 -4.89
N ASP A 172 6.47 -20.50 -4.52
CA ASP A 172 6.88 -20.41 -3.12
C ASP A 172 5.86 -19.55 -2.35
N ALA A 173 5.11 -20.20 -1.46
CA ALA A 173 4.12 -19.54 -0.60
C ALA A 173 4.64 -19.35 0.84
N SER A 174 5.79 -19.91 1.17
CA SER A 174 6.40 -19.85 2.50
C SER A 174 7.90 -20.13 2.45
N GLY A 175 8.63 -19.73 3.47
CA GLY A 175 10.06 -20.02 3.58
C GLY A 175 10.66 -19.62 4.92
N SER A 176 11.99 -19.72 5.00
CA SER A 176 12.77 -19.42 6.20
C SER A 176 14.07 -18.72 5.82
N LEU A 177 14.32 -17.58 6.44
CA LEU A 177 15.53 -16.78 6.31
C LEU A 177 16.38 -17.00 7.56
N LYS A 178 17.64 -17.39 7.41
CA LYS A 178 18.51 -17.72 8.55
C LYS A 178 19.83 -16.98 8.43
N ALA A 179 20.33 -16.43 9.52
CA ALA A 179 21.67 -15.87 9.57
C ALA A 179 22.34 -16.12 10.92
N ARG A 180 23.67 -16.26 10.88
CA ARG A 180 24.56 -16.15 12.01
C ARG A 180 25.48 -14.96 11.79
N LEU A 181 25.48 -14.03 12.74
CA LEU A 181 26.31 -12.84 12.72
C LEU A 181 27.34 -12.92 13.83
N THR A 182 28.62 -12.86 13.50
CA THR A 182 29.69 -12.76 14.50
C THR A 182 29.73 -11.33 15.03
N VAL A 183 29.62 -11.18 16.35
CA VAL A 183 29.60 -9.90 17.04
C VAL A 183 30.80 -9.79 17.98
N SER A 184 31.36 -8.59 18.11
CA SER A 184 32.51 -8.33 18.98
C SER A 184 32.12 -7.63 20.29
N SER A 185 30.89 -7.12 20.38
CA SER A 185 30.33 -6.44 21.55
C SER A 185 28.96 -7.01 21.89
N GLY A 186 28.88 -8.33 22.04
CA GLY A 186 27.64 -9.04 22.40
C GLY A 186 27.30 -8.99 23.91
N PRO A 187 26.11 -9.51 24.30
CA PRO A 187 25.10 -10.09 23.42
C PRO A 187 24.34 -8.99 22.66
N SER A 188 23.84 -9.30 21.46
CA SER A 188 22.97 -8.37 20.74
C SER A 188 21.62 -8.20 21.45
N THR A 189 20.99 -7.05 21.25
CA THR A 189 19.61 -6.78 21.67
C THR A 189 18.66 -7.17 20.55
N PRO A 190 17.70 -8.09 20.78
CA PRO A 190 16.69 -8.45 19.79
C PRO A 190 15.92 -7.22 19.30
N ALA A 191 15.67 -7.17 18.00
CA ALA A 191 14.94 -6.08 17.35
C ALA A 191 13.87 -6.63 16.39
N PRO A 192 12.80 -5.86 16.13
CA PRO A 192 11.77 -6.29 15.18
C PRO A 192 12.33 -6.45 13.76
N THR A 193 11.84 -7.44 13.05
CA THR A 193 12.04 -7.57 11.60
C THR A 193 10.97 -6.75 10.88
N ALA A 194 11.38 -5.76 10.09
CA ALA A 194 10.50 -4.98 9.22
C ALA A 194 10.41 -5.62 7.84
N VAL A 195 9.21 -5.65 7.27
CA VAL A 195 8.97 -6.20 5.92
C VAL A 195 8.32 -5.17 5.03
N GLN A 196 8.84 -5.02 3.81
CA GLN A 196 8.22 -4.24 2.75
C GLN A 196 7.82 -5.16 1.60
N PHE A 197 6.67 -4.91 0.98
CA PHE A 197 6.19 -5.63 -0.21
C PHE A 197 5.13 -4.81 -0.93
N GLN A 198 4.78 -5.25 -2.14
CA GLN A 198 3.66 -4.69 -2.89
C GLN A 198 2.82 -5.79 -3.55
N ALA A 199 1.54 -5.54 -3.78
CA ALA A 199 0.69 -6.38 -4.61
C ALA A 199 0.05 -5.52 -5.71
N ALA A 200 0.18 -5.96 -6.96
CA ALA A 200 -0.45 -5.33 -8.11
C ALA A 200 -1.89 -5.84 -8.29
N ASP A 201 -2.75 -5.00 -8.86
CA ASP A 201 -4.16 -5.29 -9.15
C ASP A 201 -4.97 -5.82 -7.97
N ALA A 202 -4.53 -5.48 -6.75
CA ALA A 202 -5.05 -5.99 -5.50
C ALA A 202 -5.69 -4.88 -4.63
N THR A 203 -6.61 -5.29 -3.76
CA THR A 203 -7.19 -4.48 -2.69
C THR A 203 -7.42 -5.34 -1.46
N LEU A 204 -7.24 -4.76 -0.26
CA LEU A 204 -7.60 -5.43 1.00
C LEU A 204 -9.09 -5.29 1.33
N SER A 205 -9.73 -4.19 0.92
CA SER A 205 -11.14 -3.92 1.20
C SER A 205 -12.09 -4.70 0.30
N GLY A 206 -11.64 -5.11 -0.89
CA GLY A 206 -12.52 -5.62 -1.95
C GLY A 206 -13.26 -4.51 -2.73
N THR A 207 -13.05 -3.24 -2.36
CA THR A 207 -13.78 -2.12 -2.96
C THR A 207 -13.46 -1.92 -4.44
N THR A 208 -14.44 -1.44 -5.18
CA THR A 208 -14.27 -0.99 -6.56
C THR A 208 -15.00 0.33 -6.80
N VAL A 209 -14.65 0.99 -7.89
CA VAL A 209 -15.25 2.26 -8.31
C VAL A 209 -16.07 2.03 -9.58
N GLN A 210 -17.26 2.60 -9.62
CA GLN A 210 -18.15 2.62 -10.77
C GLN A 210 -18.61 4.06 -11.04
N PHE A 211 -18.73 4.47 -12.30
CA PHE A 211 -19.35 5.75 -12.66
C PHE A 211 -20.85 5.59 -12.81
N ASP A 212 -21.60 6.54 -12.26
CA ASP A 212 -23.06 6.50 -12.26
C ASP A 212 -23.66 7.12 -13.53
N ASN A 213 -22.85 7.88 -14.28
CA ASN A 213 -23.20 8.47 -15.58
C ASN A 213 -22.21 8.02 -16.69
N PRO A 214 -22.21 6.72 -17.04
CA PRO A 214 -21.26 6.14 -18.00
C PRO A 214 -21.38 6.70 -19.42
N ASP A 215 -22.53 7.25 -19.80
CA ASP A 215 -22.74 7.89 -21.11
C ASP A 215 -21.98 9.22 -21.25
N LYS A 216 -21.54 9.79 -20.13
CA LYS A 216 -20.83 11.09 -20.07
C LYS A 216 -19.36 10.93 -19.72
N TYR A 217 -19.06 9.98 -18.83
CA TYR A 217 -17.72 9.72 -18.34
C TYR A 217 -17.34 8.26 -18.50
N ARG A 218 -16.15 8.01 -19.03
CA ARG A 218 -15.59 6.66 -19.17
C ARG A 218 -14.35 6.50 -18.32
N LEU A 219 -14.33 5.47 -17.47
CA LEU A 219 -13.13 5.06 -16.76
C LEU A 219 -12.19 4.34 -17.73
N SER A 220 -11.06 4.96 -18.07
CA SER A 220 -10.09 4.40 -19.01
C SER A 220 -9.22 3.30 -18.39
N LEU A 221 -8.83 3.47 -17.14
CA LEU A 221 -7.95 2.55 -16.40
C LEU A 221 -8.31 2.59 -14.91
N LEU A 222 -8.44 1.41 -14.30
CA LEU A 222 -8.56 1.26 -12.86
C LEU A 222 -7.34 0.53 -12.31
N ARG A 223 -6.38 1.28 -11.77
CA ARG A 223 -5.18 0.72 -11.15
C ARG A 223 -5.44 0.44 -9.67
N ARG A 224 -5.24 -0.80 -9.24
CA ARG A 224 -5.27 -1.19 -7.82
C ARG A 224 -3.88 -1.62 -7.39
N LYS A 225 -3.46 -1.18 -6.20
CA LYS A 225 -2.15 -1.56 -5.66
C LYS A 225 -2.21 -1.53 -4.15
N VAL A 226 -1.64 -2.54 -3.52
CA VAL A 226 -1.37 -2.56 -2.08
C VAL A 226 0.13 -2.38 -1.88
N LEU A 227 0.49 -1.52 -0.94
CA LEU A 227 1.86 -1.31 -0.48
C LEU A 227 1.86 -1.59 1.02
N SER A 228 2.85 -2.34 1.49
CA SER A 228 3.09 -2.50 2.93
C SER A 228 3.35 -1.14 3.58
N GLY A 229 2.66 -0.85 4.67
CA GLY A 229 3.01 0.25 5.57
C GLY A 229 4.07 -0.19 6.57
N LYS A 230 3.89 0.18 7.85
CA LYS A 230 4.67 -0.38 8.95
C LYS A 230 4.26 -1.84 9.17
N TYR A 231 4.97 -2.77 8.55
CA TYR A 231 4.77 -4.21 8.70
C TYR A 231 5.95 -4.79 9.47
N ILE A 232 5.74 -5.20 10.71
CA ILE A 232 6.81 -5.64 11.61
C ILE A 232 6.44 -6.96 12.30
N CYS A 233 7.46 -7.76 12.58
CA CYS A 233 7.38 -8.94 13.44
C CYS A 233 8.33 -8.72 14.61
N ASP A 234 7.79 -8.76 15.83
CA ASP A 234 8.62 -8.68 17.04
C ASP A 234 9.47 -9.93 17.19
N ALA A 235 10.58 -9.78 17.91
CA ALA A 235 11.54 -10.85 18.15
C ALA A 235 11.06 -11.78 19.27
N GLU A 236 11.01 -13.08 18.98
CA GLU A 236 10.89 -14.15 19.97
C GLU A 236 12.30 -14.61 20.38
N VAL A 237 12.67 -14.36 21.64
CA VAL A 237 13.97 -14.77 22.19
C VAL A 237 13.89 -16.21 22.66
N ARG A 238 14.85 -17.04 22.21
CA ARG A 238 14.95 -18.46 22.56
C ARG A 238 16.31 -18.82 23.15
#